data_AF-A0A352MVI3-F1
#
_entry.id   AF-A0A352MVI3-F1
#
_cell.length_a   1.000
_cell.length_b   1.000
_cell.length_c   1.000
_cell.angle_alpha   90.00
_cell.angle_beta   90.00
_cell.angle_gamma   90.00
#
_symmetry.space_group_name_H-M   'P 1'
#
loop_
_entity.id
_entity.type
_entity.pdbx_description
1 polymer ?
#
loop_
_entity_poly.entity_id
_entity_poly.type
_entity_poly.pdbx_seq_one_letter_code
_entity_poly.pdbx_strand_id
1 'polypeptide(L)'
;MSISAGMKSIYRMTISKRNLLEWTTSEEAEISAKKDLISYYKSMYINVILGVLGLILVFLNKQELISIFVFIISILWIIAPIVMYCISKEIKERNMFDELNERDKRYILEIGKRTWNFFKENINEKSNFLPPDNYQENRKEKLALRTSPTNIGLRITFCNIGLRFRI
;
A
#
# COMPACT_ATOMS: atom_id res chain seq x y z
N MET A 1 -19.75 3.92 3.96
CA MET A 1 -18.60 3.19 4.54
C MET A 1 -17.43 4.13 4.91
N SER A 2 -17.01 5.05 4.04
CA SER A 2 -15.86 5.94 4.36
C SER A 2 -16.15 7.02 5.42
N ILE A 3 -17.35 7.61 5.44
CA ILE A 3 -17.73 8.63 6.44
C ILE A 3 -17.80 8.03 7.85
N SER A 4 -18.42 6.84 7.98
CA SER A 4 -18.47 6.10 9.24
C SER A 4 -17.07 5.71 9.73
N ALA A 5 -16.16 5.35 8.81
CA ALA A 5 -14.78 5.04 9.16
C ALA A 5 -14.04 6.29 9.66
N GLY A 6 -14.14 7.42 8.96
CA GLY A 6 -13.49 8.68 9.36
C GLY A 6 -13.97 9.19 10.72
N MET A 7 -15.30 9.21 10.94
CA MET A 7 -15.88 9.59 12.23
C MET A 7 -15.45 8.64 13.35
N LYS A 8 -15.41 7.33 13.09
CA LYS A 8 -14.97 6.32 14.06
C LYS A 8 -13.47 6.51 14.40
N SER A 9 -12.63 6.83 13.42
CA SER A 9 -11.21 7.12 13.64
C SER A 9 -11.02 8.38 14.46
N ILE A 10 -11.70 9.49 14.13
CA ILE A 10 -11.64 10.73 14.91
C ILE A 10 -12.09 10.46 16.35
N TYR A 11 -13.22 9.79 16.54
CA TYR A 11 -13.73 9.44 17.87
C TYR A 11 -12.75 8.56 18.68
N ARG A 12 -12.09 7.60 18.04
CA ARG A 12 -11.04 6.79 18.68
C ARG A 12 -9.82 7.61 19.06
N MET A 13 -9.39 8.51 18.20
CA MET A 13 -8.22 9.35 18.44
C MET A 13 -8.45 10.44 19.47
N THR A 14 -9.65 11.03 19.55
CA THR A 14 -9.91 12.18 20.42
C THR A 14 -10.63 11.82 21.71
N ILE A 15 -11.65 10.95 21.65
CA ILE A 15 -12.53 10.66 22.78
C ILE A 15 -12.20 9.32 23.42
N SER A 16 -12.42 8.20 22.72
CA SER A 16 -12.39 6.88 23.38
C SER A 16 -10.99 6.35 23.65
N LYS A 17 -9.97 6.76 22.88
CA LYS A 17 -8.57 6.30 22.99
C LYS A 17 -8.42 4.76 22.99
N ARG A 18 -9.42 4.04 22.47
CA ARG A 18 -9.49 2.57 22.42
C ARG A 18 -9.38 2.09 20.98
N ASN A 19 -8.86 0.87 20.80
CA ASN A 19 -8.73 0.19 19.51
C ASN A 19 -8.01 1.03 18.44
N LEU A 20 -6.96 1.75 18.85
CA LEU A 20 -6.12 2.56 17.97
C LEU A 20 -5.25 1.72 17.03
N LEU A 21 -5.17 0.41 17.27
CA LEU A 21 -4.40 -0.56 16.49
C LEU A 21 -5.29 -1.52 15.68
N GLU A 22 -6.58 -1.21 15.53
CA GLU A 22 -7.40 -1.91 14.53
C GLU A 22 -7.00 -1.41 13.14
N TRP A 23 -6.13 -2.15 12.48
CA TRP A 23 -5.72 -1.91 11.10
C TRP A 23 -6.45 -2.88 10.18
N THR A 24 -7.00 -2.36 9.09
CA THR A 24 -7.28 -3.19 7.92
C THR A 24 -5.94 -3.49 7.26
N THR A 25 -5.71 -4.75 6.90
CA THR A 25 -4.51 -5.11 6.15
C THR A 25 -4.56 -4.48 4.76
N SER A 26 -3.41 -4.15 4.18
CA SER A 26 -3.36 -3.59 2.83
C SER A 26 -4.03 -4.53 1.81
N GLU A 27 -3.90 -5.84 2.00
CA GLU A 27 -4.57 -6.86 1.19
C GLU A 27 -6.11 -6.75 1.29
N GLU A 28 -6.66 -6.60 2.50
CA GLU A 28 -8.10 -6.47 2.69
C GLU A 28 -8.63 -5.09 2.22
N ALA A 29 -7.81 -4.05 2.29
CA ALA A 29 -8.09 -2.75 1.65
C ALA A 29 -8.11 -2.86 0.11
N GLU A 30 -7.19 -3.62 -0.49
CA GLU A 30 -7.15 -3.85 -1.94
C GLU A 30 -8.30 -4.73 -2.44
N ILE A 31 -8.67 -5.76 -1.69
CA ILE A 31 -9.84 -6.61 -2.00
C ILE A 31 -11.13 -5.78 -1.94
N SER A 32 -11.25 -4.91 -0.94
CA SER A 32 -12.39 -4.00 -0.79
C SER A 32 -12.32 -2.75 -1.69
N ALA A 33 -11.21 -2.54 -2.40
CA ALA A 33 -11.05 -1.44 -3.34
C ALA A 33 -12.00 -1.60 -4.54
N LYS A 34 -12.50 -0.46 -5.02
CA LYS A 34 -13.49 -0.40 -6.10
C LYS A 34 -12.81 -0.68 -7.44
N LYS A 35 -13.22 -1.75 -8.14
CA LYS A 35 -12.59 -2.18 -9.40
C LYS A 35 -13.34 -1.72 -10.65
N ASP A 36 -14.60 -1.33 -10.52
CA ASP A 36 -15.48 -1.01 -11.66
C ASP A 36 -15.90 0.45 -11.70
N LEU A 37 -16.11 0.99 -12.90
CA LEU A 37 -16.53 2.37 -13.14
C LEU A 37 -17.82 2.74 -12.37
N ILE A 38 -18.80 1.83 -12.32
CA ILE A 38 -20.06 2.03 -11.58
C ILE A 38 -19.80 2.27 -10.09
N SER A 39 -18.81 1.58 -9.51
CA SER A 39 -18.44 1.74 -8.11
C SER A 39 -17.82 3.10 -7.82
N TYR A 40 -17.06 3.66 -8.79
CA TYR A 40 -16.55 5.03 -8.73
C TYR A 40 -17.68 6.06 -8.79
N TYR A 41 -18.62 5.91 -9.71
CA TYR A 41 -19.81 6.77 -9.77
C TYR A 41 -20.65 6.71 -8.49
N LYS A 42 -20.87 5.51 -7.92
CA LYS A 42 -21.53 5.37 -6.61
C LYS A 42 -20.74 6.00 -5.47
N SER A 43 -19.41 6.07 -5.56
CA SER A 43 -18.56 6.72 -4.55
C SER A 43 -18.60 8.23 -4.64
N MET A 44 -18.61 8.75 -5.87
CA MET A 44 -18.40 10.16 -6.19
C MET A 44 -19.69 10.80 -6.70
N TYR A 45 -20.85 10.23 -6.37
CA TYR A 45 -22.15 10.71 -6.85
C TYR A 45 -22.40 12.17 -6.45
N ILE A 46 -21.91 12.59 -5.28
CA ILE A 46 -21.98 13.98 -4.82
C ILE A 46 -21.23 14.92 -5.78
N ASN A 47 -20.03 14.53 -6.25
CA ASN A 47 -19.27 15.33 -7.21
C ASN A 47 -20.04 15.51 -8.52
N VAL A 48 -20.65 14.43 -9.02
CA VAL A 48 -21.44 14.47 -10.26
C VAL A 48 -22.69 15.35 -10.08
N ILE A 49 -23.42 15.20 -8.98
CA ILE A 49 -24.60 16.04 -8.68
C ILE A 49 -24.21 17.51 -8.60
N LEU A 50 -23.15 17.85 -7.86
CA LEU A 50 -22.70 19.22 -7.72
C LEU A 50 -22.15 19.80 -9.03
N GLY A 51 -21.51 18.98 -9.87
CA GLY A 51 -21.11 19.39 -11.21
C GLY A 51 -22.31 19.69 -12.11
N VAL A 52 -23.36 18.86 -12.08
CA VAL A 52 -24.59 19.13 -12.85
C VAL A 52 -25.30 20.40 -12.35
N LEU A 53 -25.41 20.59 -11.03
CA LEU A 53 -25.96 21.81 -10.45
C LEU A 53 -25.14 23.05 -10.83
N GLY A 54 -23.82 22.93 -10.84
CA GLY A 54 -22.92 23.98 -11.31
C GLY A 54 -23.16 24.36 -12.77
N LEU A 55 -23.36 23.37 -13.66
CA LEU A 55 -23.74 23.65 -15.06
C LEU A 55 -25.08 24.38 -15.15
N ILE A 56 -26.09 23.98 -14.38
CA ILE A 56 -27.39 24.67 -14.35
C ILE A 56 -27.22 26.13 -13.90
N LEU A 57 -26.40 26.39 -12.88
CA LEU A 57 -26.12 27.75 -12.40
C LEU A 57 -25.41 28.62 -13.44
N VAL A 58 -24.56 28.04 -14.28
CA VAL A 58 -23.92 28.75 -15.40
C VAL A 58 -24.96 29.24 -16.40
N PHE A 59 -25.98 28.44 -16.72
CA PHE A 59 -27.05 28.84 -17.63
C PHE A 59 -27.97 29.94 -17.07
N LEU A 60 -28.10 30.03 -15.75
CA LEU A 60 -28.97 31.01 -15.08
C LEU A 60 -28.27 32.35 -14.82
N ASN A 61 -26.93 32.39 -14.80
CA ASN A 61 -26.16 33.58 -14.47
C ASN A 61 -25.61 34.30 -15.70
N LYS A 62 -25.83 35.62 -15.78
CA LYS A 62 -25.34 36.51 -16.85
C LYS A 62 -23.92 37.04 -16.63
N GLN A 63 -23.24 36.62 -15.57
CA GLN A 63 -21.95 37.19 -15.17
C GLN A 63 -20.79 36.37 -15.74
N GLU A 64 -20.25 36.84 -16.87
CA GLU A 64 -19.39 36.05 -17.77
C GLU A 64 -18.15 35.45 -17.10
N LEU A 65 -17.42 36.23 -16.30
CA LEU A 65 -16.17 35.77 -15.69
C LEU A 65 -16.38 34.62 -14.69
N ILE A 66 -17.38 34.73 -13.81
CA ILE A 66 -17.67 33.70 -12.79
C ILE A 66 -18.25 32.46 -13.46
N SER A 67 -19.10 32.64 -14.47
CA SER A 67 -19.70 31.55 -15.23
C SER A 67 -18.66 30.66 -15.91
N ILE A 68 -17.57 31.21 -16.45
CA ILE A 68 -16.48 30.43 -17.06
C ILE A 68 -15.77 29.54 -16.02
N PHE A 69 -15.42 30.09 -14.85
CA PHE A 69 -14.77 29.32 -13.79
C PHE A 69 -15.66 28.18 -13.28
N VAL A 70 -16.93 28.48 -13.00
CA VAL A 70 -17.90 27.47 -12.52
C VAL A 70 -18.12 26.40 -13.59
N PHE A 71 -18.17 26.77 -14.87
CA PHE A 71 -18.30 25.81 -15.97
C PHE A 71 -17.14 24.82 -16.00
N ILE A 72 -15.90 25.30 -15.94
CA ILE A 72 -14.70 24.43 -15.97
C ILE A 72 -14.70 23.48 -14.77
N ILE A 73 -14.94 23.98 -13.56
CA ILE A 73 -14.98 23.16 -12.34
C ILE A 73 -16.08 22.09 -12.43
N SER A 74 -17.24 22.47 -12.95
CA SER A 74 -18.39 21.57 -13.10
C SER A 74 -18.10 20.41 -14.04
N ILE A 75 -17.49 20.70 -15.20
CA ILE A 75 -17.04 19.67 -16.16
C ILE A 75 -16.03 18.74 -15.50
N LEU A 76 -15.03 19.30 -14.79
CA LEU A 76 -14.02 18.52 -14.08
C LEU A 76 -14.65 17.58 -13.04
N TRP A 77 -15.66 18.04 -12.30
CA TRP A 77 -16.35 17.24 -11.29
C TRP A 77 -17.20 16.12 -11.87
N ILE A 78 -17.81 16.31 -13.04
CA ILE A 78 -18.56 15.27 -13.75
C ILE A 78 -17.61 14.20 -14.31
N ILE A 79 -16.44 14.61 -14.81
CA ILE A 79 -15.44 13.71 -15.43
C ILE A 79 -14.55 13.03 -14.38
N ALA A 80 -14.46 13.57 -13.16
CA ALA A 80 -13.61 13.05 -12.09
C ALA A 80 -13.74 11.53 -11.83
N PRO A 81 -14.94 10.91 -11.80
CA PRO A 81 -15.06 9.46 -11.59
C PRO A 81 -14.38 8.64 -12.69
N ILE A 82 -14.39 9.12 -13.94
CA ILE A 82 -13.74 8.47 -15.08
C ILE A 82 -12.22 8.60 -14.93
N VAL A 83 -11.72 9.79 -14.60
CA VAL A 83 -10.29 10.03 -14.40
C VAL A 83 -9.76 9.17 -13.27
N MET A 84 -10.47 9.16 -12.12
CA MET A 84 -10.11 8.34 -10.96
C MET A 84 -10.09 6.86 -11.31
N TYR A 85 -11.08 6.37 -12.05
CA TYR A 85 -11.10 4.99 -12.54
C TYR A 85 -9.89 4.68 -13.43
N CYS A 86 -9.56 5.56 -14.38
CA CYS A 86 -8.44 5.35 -15.30
C CYS A 86 -7.08 5.31 -14.59
N ILE A 87 -6.83 6.21 -13.63
CA ILE A 87 -5.54 6.25 -12.90
C ILE A 87 -5.44 5.17 -11.82
N SER A 88 -6.57 4.65 -11.34
CA SER A 88 -6.61 3.62 -10.30
C SER A 88 -6.62 2.20 -10.88
N LYS A 89 -6.56 2.05 -12.20
CA LYS A 89 -6.40 0.73 -12.81
C LYS A 89 -5.07 0.15 -12.38
N GLU A 90 -5.15 -1.04 -11.80
CA GLU A 90 -3.98 -1.83 -11.45
C GLU A 90 -3.09 -1.98 -12.69
N ILE A 91 -1.86 -1.48 -12.58
CA ILE A 91 -0.83 -1.80 -13.54
C ILE A 91 -0.50 -3.26 -13.26
N LYS A 92 -0.99 -4.17 -14.11
CA LYS A 92 -0.53 -5.56 -14.08
C LYS A 92 0.94 -5.56 -14.47
N GLU A 93 1.81 -5.41 -13.47
CA GLU A 93 3.24 -5.55 -13.67
C GLU A 93 3.48 -6.95 -14.22
N ARG A 94 4.19 -7.02 -15.34
CA ARG A 94 4.67 -8.31 -15.81
C ARG A 94 5.58 -8.85 -14.72
N ASN A 95 5.42 -10.13 -14.41
CA ASN A 95 6.33 -10.80 -13.52
C ASN A 95 7.69 -10.90 -14.22
N MET A 96 8.57 -9.94 -13.95
CA MET A 96 9.89 -9.86 -14.58
C MET A 96 10.72 -11.13 -14.34
N PHE A 97 10.41 -11.89 -13.29
CA PHE A 97 11.01 -13.19 -13.02
C PHE A 97 10.75 -14.19 -14.16
N ASP A 98 9.58 -14.16 -14.78
CA ASP A 98 9.21 -15.08 -15.86
C ASP A 98 9.99 -14.77 -17.15
N GLU A 99 10.42 -13.53 -17.32
CA GLU A 99 11.23 -13.06 -18.46
C GLU A 99 12.73 -13.39 -18.31
N LEU A 100 13.18 -13.81 -17.11
CA LEU A 100 14.57 -14.21 -16.87
C LEU A 100 14.89 -15.56 -17.53
N ASN A 101 16.15 -15.74 -17.91
CA ASN A 101 16.64 -17.04 -18.32
C ASN A 101 16.80 -17.99 -17.11
N GLU A 102 16.87 -19.30 -17.36
CA GLU A 102 16.94 -20.33 -16.31
C GLU A 102 18.23 -20.29 -15.47
N ARG A 103 19.29 -19.61 -15.92
CA ARG A 103 20.50 -19.42 -15.10
C ARG A 103 20.27 -18.33 -14.06
N ASP A 104 19.73 -17.20 -14.47
CA ASP A 104 19.47 -16.05 -13.59
C ASP A 104 18.41 -16.39 -12.55
N LYS A 105 17.33 -17.11 -12.94
CA LYS A 105 16.33 -17.62 -12.00
C LYS A 105 16.97 -18.48 -10.91
N ARG A 106 17.80 -19.45 -11.29
CA ARG A 106 18.50 -20.33 -10.34
C ARG A 106 19.44 -19.55 -9.44
N TYR A 107 20.19 -18.59 -9.99
CA TYR A 107 21.10 -17.75 -9.23
C TYR A 107 20.38 -16.91 -8.16
N ILE A 108 19.27 -16.27 -8.51
CA ILE A 108 18.47 -15.47 -7.58
C ILE A 108 17.87 -16.36 -6.48
N LEU A 109 17.32 -17.52 -6.84
CA LEU A 109 16.79 -18.48 -5.87
C LEU A 109 17.90 -19.01 -4.93
N GLU A 110 19.10 -19.23 -5.46
CA GLU A 110 20.24 -19.65 -4.66
C GLU A 110 20.67 -18.57 -3.67
N ILE A 111 20.76 -17.31 -4.10
CA ILE A 111 21.03 -16.17 -3.20
C ILE A 111 19.96 -16.11 -2.12
N GLY A 112 18.67 -16.16 -2.49
CA GLY A 112 17.56 -16.14 -1.55
C GLY A 112 17.66 -17.24 -0.50
N LYS A 113 17.98 -18.47 -0.94
CA LYS A 113 18.17 -19.62 -0.04
C LYS A 113 19.38 -19.45 0.88
N ARG A 114 20.51 -18.96 0.37
CA ARG A 114 21.72 -18.68 1.18
C ARG A 114 21.44 -17.60 2.22
N THR A 115 20.77 -16.51 1.84
CA THR A 115 20.36 -15.45 2.76
C THR A 115 19.38 -15.95 3.82
N TRP A 116 18.40 -16.77 3.44
CA TRP A 116 17.47 -17.37 4.40
C TRP A 116 18.16 -18.29 5.40
N ASN A 117 19.04 -19.17 4.91
CA ASN A 117 19.81 -20.08 5.77
C ASN A 117 20.66 -19.32 6.79
N PHE A 118 21.26 -18.19 6.41
CA PHE A 118 21.97 -17.34 7.36
C PHE A 118 21.07 -16.93 8.54
N PHE A 119 19.86 -16.41 8.27
CA PHE A 119 18.94 -16.04 9.36
C PHE A 119 18.43 -17.25 10.12
N LYS A 120 18.10 -18.35 9.43
CA LYS A 120 17.63 -19.61 10.04
C LYS A 120 18.64 -20.19 11.02
N GLU A 121 19.92 -20.15 10.68
CA GLU A 121 21.00 -20.68 11.52
C GLU A 121 21.35 -19.75 12.67
N ASN A 122 21.28 -18.43 12.47
CA ASN A 122 21.78 -17.45 13.44
C ASN A 122 20.69 -16.80 14.31
N ILE A 123 19.41 -16.97 14.00
CA ILE A 123 18.28 -16.59 14.86
C ILE A 123 17.92 -17.81 15.71
N ASN A 124 18.58 -17.94 16.86
CA ASN A 124 18.43 -19.09 17.75
C ASN A 124 18.51 -18.64 19.22
N GLU A 125 18.49 -19.60 20.14
CA GLU A 125 18.55 -19.32 21.58
C GLU A 125 19.77 -18.47 21.99
N LYS A 126 20.94 -18.70 21.38
CA LYS A 126 22.17 -17.94 21.67
C LYS A 126 22.07 -16.47 21.26
N SER A 127 21.22 -16.15 20.29
CA SER A 127 20.98 -14.77 19.84
C SER A 127 19.71 -14.17 20.47
N ASN A 128 19.10 -14.81 21.47
CA ASN A 128 17.80 -14.46 22.03
C ASN A 128 16.67 -14.42 20.97
N PHE A 129 16.77 -15.27 19.94
CA PHE A 129 15.87 -15.28 18.79
C PHE A 129 15.81 -13.95 18.03
N LEU A 130 16.90 -13.17 18.10
CA LEU A 130 17.09 -11.93 17.36
C LEU A 130 18.14 -12.12 16.26
N PRO A 131 18.05 -11.37 15.16
CA PRO A 131 19.03 -11.45 14.08
C PRO A 131 20.34 -10.81 14.54
N PRO A 132 21.49 -11.44 14.26
CA PRO A 132 22.79 -10.83 14.55
C PRO A 132 22.95 -9.53 13.76
N ASP A 133 23.66 -8.58 14.34
CA ASP A 133 23.85 -7.26 13.75
C ASP A 133 24.80 -7.32 12.54
N ASN A 134 25.89 -8.08 12.69
CA ASN A 134 26.93 -8.17 11.68
C ASN A 134 27.61 -9.56 11.68
N TYR A 135 27.99 -10.01 10.48
CA TYR A 135 28.92 -11.12 10.25
C TYR A 135 30.19 -10.58 9.58
N GLN A 136 31.37 -10.88 10.15
CA GLN A 136 32.65 -10.39 9.66
C GLN A 136 33.66 -11.54 9.53
N GLU A 137 34.07 -11.85 8.30
CA GLU A 137 34.99 -12.97 8.04
C GLU A 137 36.39 -12.78 8.63
N ASN A 138 36.83 -11.52 8.74
CA ASN A 138 38.19 -11.15 9.15
C ASN A 138 38.37 -11.02 10.67
N ARG A 139 37.40 -11.46 11.50
CA ARG A 139 37.47 -11.38 12.96
C ARG A 139 37.46 -12.76 13.61
N LYS A 140 38.07 -12.85 14.80
CA LYS A 140 38.05 -14.06 15.64
C LYS A 140 36.61 -14.42 16.04
N GLU A 141 35.85 -13.42 16.48
CA GLU A 141 34.40 -13.51 16.61
C GLU A 141 33.75 -13.05 15.31
N LYS A 142 33.34 -14.03 14.50
CA LYS A 142 32.73 -13.76 13.19
C LYS A 142 31.33 -13.18 13.32
N LEU A 143 30.62 -13.48 14.41
CA LEU A 143 29.22 -13.09 14.60
C LEU A 143 29.08 -12.13 15.79
N ALA A 144 28.53 -10.95 15.55
CA ALA A 144 28.20 -10.01 16.61
C ALA A 144 26.77 -10.27 17.12
N LEU A 145 26.62 -10.88 18.30
CA LEU A 145 25.33 -11.26 18.92
C LEU A 145 24.51 -10.09 19.49
N ARG A 146 24.77 -8.87 19.04
CA ARG A 146 23.87 -7.72 19.24
C ARG A 146 22.90 -7.64 18.05
N THR A 147 21.83 -6.86 18.17
CA THR A 147 20.90 -6.60 17.05
C THR A 147 20.61 -5.10 16.93
N SER A 148 20.29 -4.65 15.73
CA SER A 148 19.79 -3.29 15.46
C SER A 148 18.28 -3.30 15.14
N PRO A 149 17.57 -2.18 15.36
CA PRO A 149 16.17 -2.04 14.95
C PRO A 149 15.95 -2.34 13.46
N THR A 150 16.91 -1.99 12.60
CA THR A 150 16.90 -2.30 11.16
C THR A 150 16.88 -3.81 10.91
N ASN A 151 17.75 -4.58 11.57
CA ASN A 151 17.80 -6.04 11.38
C ASN A 151 16.55 -6.72 11.97
N ILE A 152 15.99 -6.19 13.05
CA ILE A 152 14.70 -6.66 13.58
C ILE A 152 13.59 -6.46 12.54
N GLY A 153 13.52 -5.28 11.91
CA GLY A 153 12.60 -5.00 10.82
C GLY A 153 12.81 -5.95 9.63
N LEU A 154 14.06 -6.15 9.23
CA LEU A 154 14.44 -7.06 8.15
C LEU A 154 13.98 -8.50 8.42
N ARG A 155 14.14 -8.99 9.65
CA ARG A 155 13.64 -10.32 10.08
C ARG A 155 12.14 -10.46 9.90
N ILE A 156 11.37 -9.44 10.28
CA ILE A 156 9.91 -9.46 10.16
C ILE A 156 9.50 -9.61 8.69
N THR A 157 10.19 -8.91 7.77
CA THR A 157 9.97 -9.05 6.34
C THR A 157 10.35 -10.43 5.81
N PHE A 158 11.51 -10.97 6.19
CA PHE A 158 11.97 -12.29 5.73
C PHE A 158 11.12 -13.45 6.25
N CYS A 159 10.59 -13.38 7.47
CA CYS A 159 9.74 -14.43 8.02
C CYS A 159 8.47 -14.64 7.17
N ASN A 160 7.89 -13.56 6.65
CA ASN A 160 6.77 -13.63 5.72
C ASN A 160 7.14 -14.28 4.38
N ILE A 161 8.36 -14.03 3.88
CA ILE A 161 8.88 -14.62 2.64
C ILE A 161 9.11 -16.12 2.82
N GLY A 162 9.75 -16.56 3.89
CA GLY A 162 10.01 -17.99 4.17
C GLY A 162 8.73 -18.83 4.25
N LEU A 163 7.69 -18.30 4.89
CA LEU A 163 6.37 -18.93 4.96
C LEU A 163 5.69 -19.04 3.59
N ARG A 164 5.82 -18.03 2.74
CA ARG A 164 5.19 -17.97 1.41
C ARG A 164 5.87 -18.87 0.37
N PHE A 165 7.19 -19.03 0.46
CA PHE A 165 7.98 -19.84 -0.46
C PHE A 165 8.31 -21.26 0.06
N ARG A 166 7.86 -21.62 1.27
CA ARG A 166 8.13 -22.94 1.91
C ARG A 166 9.62 -23.31 1.89
N ILE A 167 10.50 -22.39 2.30
CA ILE A 167 11.95 -22.62 2.44
C ILE A 167 12.34 -22.63 3.92
#